data_AF-Q7NGJ2-F1
#
_entry.id   AF-Q7NGJ2-F1
#
_cell.length_a   1.000
_cell.length_b   1.000
_cell.length_c   1.000
_cell.angle_alpha   90.00
_cell.angle_beta   90.00
_cell.angle_gamma   90.00
#
_symmetry.space_group_name_H-M   'P 1'
#
loop_
_entity.id
_entity.type
_entity.pdbx_description
1 polymer ?
#
loop_
_entity_poly.entity_id
_entity_poly.type
_entity_poly.pdbx_seq_one_letter_code
_entity_poly.pdbx_strand_id
1 'polypeptide(L)'
;MFTIELILRGNPVALAVQRKDQTAAGDLYAKIRDAMNASPPRVIELTCDKVPEKHLAVMSSDVVAVQLTAAKSGSGAPMGMRAGFFAGESEDE
;
A
#
# COMPACT_ATOMS: atom_id res chain seq x y z
N MET A 1 9.45 -5.42 -6.60
CA MET A 1 8.53 -4.26 -6.58
C MET A 1 7.61 -4.40 -5.40
N PHE A 2 7.29 -3.29 -4.75
CA PHE A 2 6.48 -3.24 -3.55
C PHE A 2 5.18 -2.49 -3.86
N THR A 3 4.05 -3.00 -3.36
CA THR A 3 2.75 -2.37 -3.51
C THR A 3 2.33 -1.80 -2.16
N ILE A 4 1.93 -0.53 -2.17
CA ILE A 4 1.33 0.15 -1.02
C ILE A 4 -0.16 0.29 -1.34
N GLU A 5 -1.00 -0.34 -0.52
CA GLU A 5 -2.46 -0.34 -0.66
C GLU A 5 -3.08 0.53 0.45
N LEU A 6 -4.02 1.39 0.06
CA LEU A 6 -4.76 2.28 0.93
C LEU A 6 -6.23 1.86 0.89
N ILE A 7 -6.77 1.56 2.06
CA ILE A 7 -8.20 1.31 2.25
C ILE A 7 -8.81 2.60 2.75
N LEU A 8 -9.80 3.12 2.03
CA LEU A 8 -10.48 4.36 2.37
C LEU A 8 -11.87 4.09 2.94
N ARG A 9 -12.29 4.91 3.90
CA ARG A 9 -13.65 4.90 4.43
C ARG A 9 -14.64 5.10 3.29
N GLY A 10 -15.61 4.19 3.17
CA GLY A 10 -16.66 4.27 2.15
C GLY A 10 -16.21 3.95 0.71
N ASN A 11 -14.94 3.58 0.49
CA ASN A 11 -14.47 3.14 -0.82
C ASN A 11 -14.37 1.60 -0.86
N PRO A 12 -15.14 0.91 -1.73
CA PRO A 12 -15.11 -0.54 -1.82
C PRO A 12 -13.82 -1.10 -2.44
N VAL A 13 -13.04 -0.26 -3.12
CA VAL A 13 -11.82 -0.67 -3.83
C VAL A 13 -10.61 0.02 -3.22
N ALA A 14 -9.60 -0.78 -2.85
CA ALA A 14 -8.34 -0.24 -2.37
C ALA A 14 -7.61 0.55 -3.46
N LEU A 15 -7.01 1.68 -3.08
CA LEU A 15 -6.10 2.42 -3.95
C LEU A 15 -4.70 1.87 -3.78
N ALA A 16 -3.96 1.71 -4.88
CA ALA A 16 -2.61 1.14 -4.82
C ALA A 16 -1.58 1.94 -5.62
N VAL A 17 -0.39 2.10 -5.05
CA VAL A 17 0.83 2.56 -5.74
C VAL A 17 1.93 1.54 -5.62
N GLN A 18 2.90 1.62 -6.52
CA GLN A 18 4.07 0.76 -6.47
C GLN A 18 5.36 1.57 -6.32
N ARG A 19 6.29 1.02 -5.54
CA ARG A 19 7.67 1.48 -5.41
C ARG A 19 8.64 0.39 -5.87
N LYS A 20 9.71 0.77 -6.56
CA LYS A 20 10.72 -0.19 -7.03
C LYS A 20 11.50 -0.79 -5.86
N ASP A 21 11.93 0.04 -4.93
CA ASP A 21 12.83 -0.29 -3.83
C ASP A 21 12.10 -0.44 -2.48
N GLN A 22 12.68 -1.25 -1.59
CA GLN A 22 12.11 -1.57 -0.29
C GLN A 22 12.11 -0.36 0.65
N THR A 23 13.19 0.42 0.62
CA THR A 23 13.38 1.58 1.49
C THR A 23 12.31 2.64 1.21
N ALA A 24 12.15 3.09 -0.04
CA ALA A 24 11.13 4.06 -0.41
C ALA A 24 9.71 3.53 -0.19
N ALA A 25 9.50 2.21 -0.32
CA ALA A 25 8.22 1.60 0.03
C ALA A 25 7.94 1.69 1.54
N GLY A 26 8.94 1.41 2.38
CA GLY A 26 8.87 1.53 3.83
C GLY A 26 8.69 2.97 4.30
N ASP A 27 9.44 3.91 3.72
CA ASP A 27 9.34 5.34 4.00
C ASP A 27 7.95 5.87 3.63
N LEU A 28 7.42 5.44 2.48
CA LEU A 28 6.08 5.84 2.08
C LEU A 28 5.01 5.26 3.00
N TYR A 29 5.13 3.99 3.38
CA TYR A 29 4.25 3.34 4.34
C TYR A 29 4.23 4.11 5.68
N ALA A 30 5.41 4.44 6.21
CA ALA A 30 5.55 5.22 7.44
C ALA A 30 4.92 6.61 7.30
N LYS A 31 5.19 7.33 6.20
CA LYS A 31 4.61 8.64 5.92
C LYS A 31 3.08 8.62 5.92
N ILE A 32 2.46 7.60 5.32
CA ILE A 32 1.00 7.45 5.30
C ILE A 32 0.49 7.16 6.72
N ARG A 33 1.12 6.24 7.44
CA ARG A 33 0.75 5.90 8.83
C ARG A 33 0.85 7.10 9.76
N ASP A 34 1.87 7.92 9.62
CA ASP A 34 2.03 9.15 10.40
C ASP A 34 0.98 10.19 10.01
N ALA A 35 0.64 10.29 8.73
CA ALA A 35 -0.41 11.19 8.25
C ALA A 35 -1.81 10.82 8.76
N MET A 36 -2.11 9.53 8.89
CA MET A 36 -3.36 9.03 9.47
C MET A 36 -3.55 9.50 10.93
N ASN A 37 -2.45 9.67 11.67
CA ASN A 37 -2.48 10.08 13.09
C ASN A 37 -2.32 11.60 13.29
N ALA A 38 -2.06 12.35 12.22
CA ALA A 38 -1.81 13.77 12.32
C ALA A 38 -3.11 14.58 12.46
N SER A 39 -3.03 15.64 13.25
CA SER A 39 -4.05 16.69 13.33
C SER A 39 -3.42 18.03 12.96
N PRO A 40 -4.02 18.83 12.06
CA PRO A 40 -5.25 18.54 11.33
C PRO A 40 -5.07 17.48 10.22
N PRO A 41 -6.18 16.90 9.70
CA PRO A 41 -6.14 16.09 8.49
C PRO A 41 -5.51 16.84 7.32
N ARG A 42 -4.80 16.12 6.46
CA ARG A 42 -4.10 16.69 5.30
C ARG A 42 -4.23 15.83 4.07
N VAL A 43 -4.06 16.44 2.90
CA VAL A 43 -3.96 15.72 1.63
C VAL A 43 -2.62 14.98 1.58
N ILE A 44 -2.66 13.71 1.18
CA ILE A 44 -1.49 12.88 0.89
C ILE A 44 -1.46 12.66 -0.61
N GLU A 45 -0.44 13.18 -1.27
CA GLU A 45 -0.18 12.96 -2.70
C GLU A 45 0.80 11.82 -2.92
N LEU A 46 0.47 10.94 -3.86
CA LEU A 46 1.21 9.71 -4.18
C LEU A 46 1.39 9.57 -5.69
N THR A 47 2.59 9.20 -6.10
CA THR A 47 2.92 8.77 -7.46
C THR A 47 3.10 7.26 -7.54
N CYS A 48 3.19 6.69 -8.74
CA CYS A 48 3.43 5.27 -8.95
C CYS A 48 4.62 5.01 -9.89
N ASP A 49 5.63 4.26 -9.42
CA ASP A 49 6.80 3.96 -10.24
C ASP A 49 6.50 3.02 -11.42
N LYS A 50 5.45 2.19 -11.28
CA LYS A 50 5.03 1.24 -12.33
C LYS A 50 4.27 1.94 -13.46
N VAL A 51 3.52 2.98 -13.13
CA VAL A 51 2.69 3.75 -14.07
C VAL A 51 2.96 5.23 -13.77
N PRO A 52 3.98 5.84 -14.41
CA PRO A 52 4.42 7.20 -14.07
C PRO A 52 3.32 8.26 -14.15
N GLU A 53 2.39 8.12 -15.09
CA GLU A 53 1.23 9.01 -15.26
C GLU A 53 0.14 8.83 -14.20
N LYS A 54 0.28 7.85 -13.29
CA LYS A 54 -0.69 7.59 -12.23
C LYS A 54 -0.34 8.42 -10.99
N HIS A 55 -1.13 9.46 -10.78
CA HIS A 55 -1.12 10.29 -9.59
C HIS A 55 -2.39 10.05 -8.75
N LEU A 56 -2.25 10.11 -7.44
CA LEU A 56 -3.35 9.92 -6.49
C LEU A 56 -3.23 10.95 -5.39
N ALA A 57 -4.35 11.50 -4.95
CA ALA A 57 -4.44 12.32 -3.77
C ALA A 57 -5.57 11.79 -2.89
N VAL A 58 -5.34 11.69 -1.59
CA VAL A 58 -6.34 11.24 -0.61
C VAL A 58 -6.32 12.13 0.63
N MET A 59 -7.46 12.28 1.29
CA MET A 59 -7.50 12.92 2.60
C MET A 59 -7.02 11.93 3.68
N SER A 60 -6.11 12.35 4.56
CA SER A 60 -5.54 11.46 5.58
C SER A 60 -6.58 10.91 6.56
N SER A 61 -7.65 11.65 6.84
CA SER A 61 -8.76 11.21 7.71
C SER A 61 -9.61 10.08 7.12
N ASP A 62 -9.55 9.87 5.80
CA ASP A 62 -10.31 8.83 5.12
C ASP A 62 -9.53 7.52 5.00
N VAL A 63 -8.21 7.56 5.16
CA VAL A 63 -7.36 6.36 5.16
C VAL A 63 -7.58 5.60 6.45
N VAL A 64 -8.24 4.44 6.37
CA VAL A 64 -8.54 3.58 7.54
C VAL A 64 -7.50 2.48 7.74
N ALA A 65 -6.80 2.08 6.67
CA ALA A 65 -5.69 1.15 6.74
C ALA A 65 -4.70 1.38 5.60
N VAL A 66 -3.44 1.05 5.86
CA VAL A 66 -2.36 1.00 4.87
C VAL A 66 -1.66 -0.35 4.96
N GLN A 67 -1.39 -0.96 3.81
CA GLN A 67 -0.72 -2.25 3.69
C GLN A 67 0.46 -2.12 2.72
N LEU A 68 1.60 -2.71 3.08
CA LEU A 68 2.79 -2.81 2.25
C LEU A 68 3.05 -4.29 1.93
N THR A 69 3.06 -4.66 0.66
CA THR A 69 3.36 -6.02 0.20
C THR A 69 4.51 -6.03 -0.80
N ALA A 70 5.41 -7.01 -0.67
CA ALA A 70 6.37 -7.33 -1.72
C ALA A 70 5.70 -8.21 -2.78
N ALA A 71 6.06 -8.02 -4.05
CA ALA A 71 5.71 -8.99 -5.09
C ALA A 71 6.36 -10.35 -4.74
N LYS A 72 5.55 -11.40 -4.55
CA LYS A 72 6.06 -12.77 -4.42
C LYS A 72 6.54 -13.23 -5.80
N SER A 73 7.71 -13.87 -5.89
CA SER A 73 8.26 -14.42 -7.14
C SER A 73 7.46 -15.60 -7.71
N GLY A 74 6.39 -16.05 -7.06
CA GLY A 74 5.52 -17.14 -7.50
C GLY A 74 4.06 -16.69 -7.62
N SER A 75 3.47 -17.02 -8.78
CA SER A 75 2.04 -17.28 -9.03
C SER A 75 0.98 -16.62 -8.11
N GLY A 76 0.21 -15.70 -8.69
CA GLY A 76 -1.20 -16.02 -8.94
C GLY A 76 -2.32 -15.60 -7.97
N ALA A 77 -2.10 -14.92 -6.84
CA ALA A 77 -3.24 -14.35 -6.11
C ALA A 77 -3.57 -12.92 -6.63
N PRO A 78 -4.80 -12.67 -7.15
CA PRO A 78 -5.22 -11.35 -7.62
C PRO A 78 -5.10 -10.30 -6.53
N MET A 79 -4.96 -9.04 -6.94
CA MET A 79 -4.73 -7.85 -6.08
C MET A 79 -5.80 -7.62 -4.99
N GLY A 80 -6.86 -8.42 -4.93
CA GLY A 80 -7.93 -8.33 -3.93
C GLY A 80 -8.01 -9.49 -2.92
N MET A 81 -7.19 -10.54 -3.04
CA MET A 81 -7.26 -11.71 -2.13
C MET A 81 -6.16 -11.73 -1.06
N ARG A 82 -5.37 -10.65 -0.93
CA ARG A 82 -4.23 -10.60 -0.01
C ARG A 82 -4.62 -9.84 1.26
N ALA A 83 -5.34 -10.52 2.16
CA ALA A 83 -5.55 -10.06 3.52
C ALA A 83 -4.77 -10.94 4.50
N GLY A 84 -3.93 -10.31 5.33
CA GLY A 84 -3.28 -10.94 6.48
C GLY A 84 -2.01 -11.75 6.20
N PHE A 85 -1.45 -12.28 7.28
CA PHE A 85 -0.32 -13.21 7.26
C PHE A 85 -0.87 -14.63 7.23
N PHE A 86 -0.78 -15.31 6.08
CA PHE A 86 -0.87 -16.78 6.08
C PHE A 86 0.52 -17.32 6.33
N ALA A 87 0.74 -17.82 7.56
CA ALA A 87 1.87 -18.68 7.88
C ALA A 87 1.62 -20.07 7.27
N GLY A 88 1.68 -20.15 5.95
CA GLY A 88 1.81 -21.42 5.24
C GLY A 88 3.30 -21.66 5.08
N GLU A 89 3.85 -22.49 5.95
CA GLU A 89 5.19 -23.10 5.89
C GLU A 89 5.50 -23.49 4.43
N SER A 90 6.48 -22.86 3.81
CA SER A 90 7.17 -23.48 2.69
C SER A 90 8.53 -23.88 3.23
N GLU A 91 8.65 -25.17 3.55
CA GLU A 91 9.88 -25.86 3.89
C GLU A 91 10.95 -25.49 2.86
N ASP A 92 12.03 -24.86 3.33
CA ASP A 92 13.26 -24.71 2.59
C ASP A 92 13.89 -26.11 2.47
N GLU A 93 13.98 -26.65 1.25
CA GLU A 93 14.93 -27.72 0.88
C GLU A 93 16.05 -27.14 0.00
#